data_AF-D6PQU6-F1
#
_entry.id   AF-D6PQU6-F1
#
_cell.length_a   1.000
_cell.length_b   1.000
_cell.length_c   1.000
_cell.angle_alpha   90.00
_cell.angle_beta   90.00
_cell.angle_gamma   90.00
#
_symmetry.space_group_name_H-M   'P 1'
#
loop_
_entity.id
_entity.type
_entity.pdbx_description
1 polymer ?
#
loop_
_entity_poly.entity_id
_entity_poly.type
_entity_poly.pdbx_seq_one_letter_code
_entity_poly.pdbx_strand_id
1 'polypeptide(L)'
;LLKFLNGTNSYFFINVHPYFRWSRNPMNTSLDYALFQGNSTYTDPHTGLVYRNLLDQMLDSVLFAMTKLGYPHIRLAISETGWPNSGDIDETGANILNAATYNRNLIKKMTASPPIGTPSRPGLPIPTFVFSLFNENQKSGSGTQRHWGILHPDGIPIYDIDFTGQKPLTGFN
;
A
#
# COMPACT_ATOMS: atom_id res chain seq x y z
N LEU A 1 -2.49 6.69 23.44
CA LEU A 1 -3.15 6.35 22.16
C LEU A 1 -3.76 4.94 22.15
N LEU A 2 -2.96 3.86 22.15
CA LEU A 2 -3.48 2.49 21.99
C LEU A 2 -4.56 2.09 23.01
N LYS A 3 -4.38 2.44 24.29
CA LYS A 3 -5.40 2.25 25.35
C LYS A 3 -6.76 2.87 24.98
N PHE A 4 -6.73 4.08 24.42
CA PHE A 4 -7.93 4.80 24.01
C PHE A 4 -8.61 4.10 22.83
N LEU A 5 -7.85 3.80 21.76
CA LEU A 5 -8.37 3.10 20.58
C LEU A 5 -8.98 1.74 20.94
N ASN A 6 -8.33 1.00 21.84
CA ASN A 6 -8.83 -0.28 22.34
C ASN A 6 -10.12 -0.11 23.15
N GLY A 7 -10.20 0.91 24.02
CA GLY A 7 -11.39 1.19 24.82
C GLY A 7 -12.60 1.66 24.01
N THR A 8 -12.38 2.29 22.86
CA THR A 8 -13.45 2.77 21.97
C THR A 8 -13.72 1.85 20.79
N ASN A 9 -13.02 0.71 20.68
CA ASN A 9 -13.04 -0.17 19.51
C ASN A 9 -12.76 0.57 18.18
N SER A 10 -11.90 1.59 18.23
CA SER A 10 -11.54 2.39 17.05
C SER A 10 -10.39 1.75 16.25
N TYR A 11 -10.10 2.32 15.09
CA TYR A 11 -9.01 1.90 14.22
C TYR A 11 -7.73 2.66 14.56
N PHE A 12 -6.59 1.97 14.38
CA PHE A 12 -5.30 2.61 14.20
C PHE A 12 -5.14 2.95 12.72
N PHE A 13 -5.15 4.23 12.38
CA PHE A 13 -4.92 4.71 11.01
C PHE A 13 -3.42 4.87 10.76
N ILE A 14 -2.95 4.38 9.62
CA ILE A 14 -1.55 4.48 9.22
C ILE A 14 -1.37 4.89 7.76
N ASN A 15 -0.43 5.80 7.52
CA ASN A 15 0.11 6.08 6.19
C ASN A 15 1.25 5.10 5.92
N VAL A 16 1.15 4.33 4.84
CA VAL A 16 2.09 3.24 4.53
C VAL A 16 2.37 3.21 3.04
N HIS A 17 3.62 3.42 2.66
CA HIS A 17 4.01 3.52 1.25
C HIS A 17 5.15 2.57 0.94
N PRO A 18 4.87 1.40 0.33
CA PRO A 18 5.90 0.48 -0.15
C PRO A 18 6.92 1.15 -1.08
N TYR A 19 6.50 2.14 -1.87
CA TYR A 19 7.38 2.95 -2.71
C TYR A 19 8.59 3.50 -1.94
N PHE A 20 8.38 4.21 -0.82
CA PHE A 20 9.49 4.81 -0.06
C PHE A 20 10.42 3.77 0.56
N ARG A 21 9.88 2.61 0.95
CA ARG A 21 10.71 1.52 1.49
C ARG A 21 11.57 0.90 0.40
N TRP A 22 10.99 0.67 -0.77
CA TRP A 22 11.67 0.11 -1.92
C TRP A 22 12.71 1.08 -2.50
N SER A 23 12.35 2.35 -2.75
CA SER A 23 13.22 3.33 -3.41
C SER A 23 14.49 3.66 -2.63
N ARG A 24 14.46 3.52 -1.29
CA ARG A 24 15.65 3.65 -0.43
C ARG A 24 16.57 2.44 -0.43
N ASN A 25 16.10 1.28 -0.90
CA ASN A 25 16.87 0.05 -0.89
C ASN A 25 16.50 -0.90 -2.07
N PRO A 26 16.56 -0.42 -3.32
CA PRO A 26 16.05 -1.15 -4.48
C PRO A 26 16.89 -2.40 -4.81
N MET A 27 18.14 -2.44 -4.35
CA MET A 27 19.05 -3.58 -4.56
C MET A 27 18.70 -4.79 -3.68
N ASN A 28 18.10 -4.56 -2.51
CA ASN A 28 17.77 -5.64 -1.56
C ASN A 28 16.27 -5.88 -1.43
N THR A 29 15.43 -5.03 -2.03
CA THR A 29 13.97 -5.19 -2.06
C THR A 29 13.54 -5.29 -3.51
N SER A 30 13.00 -6.44 -3.90
CA SER A 30 12.46 -6.62 -5.27
C SER A 30 11.35 -5.61 -5.56
N LEU A 31 11.38 -5.01 -6.75
CA LEU A 31 10.29 -4.13 -7.21
C LEU A 31 8.98 -4.93 -7.33
N ASP A 32 9.04 -6.15 -7.87
CA ASP A 32 7.88 -7.03 -7.98
C ASP A 32 7.22 -7.26 -6.61
N TYR A 33 8.04 -7.49 -5.57
CA TYR A 33 7.54 -7.66 -4.20
C TYR A 33 6.87 -6.39 -3.65
N ALA A 34 7.35 -5.20 -4.02
CA ALA A 34 6.72 -3.94 -3.66
C ALA A 34 5.43 -3.66 -4.45
N LEU A 35 5.31 -4.22 -5.66
CA LEU A 35 4.19 -4.05 -6.59
C LEU A 35 3.16 -5.19 -6.55
N PHE A 36 3.24 -6.13 -5.59
CA PHE A 36 2.38 -7.33 -5.51
C PHE A 36 2.50 -8.27 -6.73
N GLN A 37 3.66 -8.29 -7.37
CA GLN A 37 3.95 -9.11 -8.55
C GLN A 37 5.00 -10.17 -8.25
N GLY A 38 5.16 -11.07 -9.22
CA GLY A 38 6.17 -12.12 -9.20
C GLY A 38 5.91 -13.18 -8.12
N ASN A 39 6.94 -13.99 -7.89
CA ASN A 39 6.93 -15.09 -6.91
C ASN A 39 7.84 -14.80 -5.71
N SER A 40 8.29 -13.56 -5.55
CA SER A 40 9.14 -13.16 -4.43
C SER A 40 8.38 -13.34 -3.11
N THR A 41 9.01 -14.01 -2.16
CA THR A 41 8.49 -14.18 -0.82
C THR A 41 9.53 -13.81 0.22
N TYR A 42 9.05 -13.39 1.39
CA TYR A 42 9.86 -13.22 2.58
C TYR A 42 9.25 -14.02 3.71
N THR A 43 10.02 -14.92 4.31
CA THR A 43 9.61 -15.66 5.51
C THR A 43 10.22 -14.97 6.72
N ASP A 44 9.38 -14.49 7.64
CA ASP A 44 9.86 -13.94 8.90
C ASP A 44 10.46 -15.06 9.77
N PRO A 45 11.76 -14.99 10.13
CA PRO A 45 12.41 -16.05 10.87
C PRO A 45 11.87 -16.22 12.30
N HIS A 46 11.18 -15.22 12.85
CA HIS A 46 10.66 -15.28 14.21
C HIS A 46 9.27 -15.91 14.29
N THR A 47 8.38 -15.57 13.36
CA THR A 47 6.97 -16.05 13.38
C THR A 47 6.71 -17.17 12.38
N GLY A 48 7.59 -17.38 11.40
CA GLY A 48 7.38 -18.30 10.29
C GLY A 48 6.34 -17.82 9.27
N LEU A 49 5.81 -16.59 9.42
CA LEU A 49 4.85 -16.03 8.48
C LEU A 49 5.52 -15.74 7.14
N VAL A 50 4.82 -16.09 6.06
CA VAL A 50 5.27 -15.88 4.69
C VAL A 50 4.54 -14.68 4.10
N TYR A 51 5.31 -13.67 3.74
CA TYR A 51 4.85 -12.46 3.06
C TYR A 51 5.11 -12.58 1.57
N ARG A 52 4.10 -12.21 0.77
CA ARG A 52 4.17 -12.21 -0.71
C ARG A 52 4.21 -10.81 -1.30
N ASN A 53 4.08 -9.78 -0.46
CA ASN A 53 4.19 -8.39 -0.86
C ASN A 53 4.70 -7.54 0.31
N LEU A 54 5.34 -6.43 -0.02
CA LEU A 54 5.94 -5.53 0.96
C LEU A 54 4.89 -4.83 1.85
N LEU A 55 3.69 -4.57 1.33
CA LEU A 55 2.64 -3.90 2.10
C LEU A 55 2.24 -4.74 3.32
N ASP A 56 1.94 -6.02 3.13
CA ASP A 56 1.55 -6.92 4.22
C ASP A 56 2.64 -7.02 5.29
N GLN A 57 3.92 -7.07 4.87
CA GLN A 57 5.05 -7.08 5.79
C GLN A 57 5.12 -5.78 6.62
N MET A 58 4.87 -4.63 6.00
CA MET A 58 4.86 -3.34 6.69
C MET A 58 3.68 -3.24 7.67
N LEU A 59 2.48 -3.67 7.26
CA LEU A 59 1.28 -3.67 8.11
C LEU A 59 1.48 -4.59 9.33
N ASP A 60 1.94 -5.82 9.11
CA ASP A 60 2.16 -6.79 10.20
C ASP A 60 3.23 -6.32 11.17
N SER A 61 4.25 -5.58 10.73
CA SER A 61 5.23 -4.98 11.66
C SER A 61 4.58 -4.09 12.72
N VAL A 62 3.54 -3.33 12.33
CA VAL A 62 2.80 -2.44 13.23
C VAL A 62 1.83 -3.23 14.09
N LEU A 63 1.19 -4.27 13.54
CA LEU A 63 0.34 -5.18 14.30
C LEU A 63 1.11 -5.93 15.40
N PHE A 64 2.34 -6.38 15.10
CA PHE A 64 3.23 -6.99 16.09
C PHE A 64 3.68 -5.98 17.14
N ALA A 65 3.98 -4.74 16.75
CA ALA A 65 4.30 -3.68 17.71
C ALA A 65 3.13 -3.41 18.69
N MET A 66 1.89 -3.31 18.18
CA MET A 66 0.70 -3.15 19.02
C MET A 66 0.45 -4.36 19.94
N THR A 67 0.64 -5.57 19.41
CA THR A 67 0.54 -6.82 20.19
C THR A 67 1.55 -6.85 21.32
N LYS A 68 2.82 -6.49 21.06
CA LYS A 68 3.88 -6.42 22.08
C LYS A 68 3.58 -5.41 23.19
N LEU A 69 2.81 -4.36 22.88
CA LEU A 69 2.35 -3.37 23.85
C LEU A 69 1.06 -3.77 24.59
N GLY A 70 0.54 -4.99 24.37
CA GLY A 70 -0.64 -5.52 25.03
C GLY A 70 -1.98 -5.21 24.34
N TYR A 71 -1.95 -4.82 23.06
CA TYR A 71 -3.16 -4.45 22.30
C TYR A 71 -3.33 -5.28 21.02
N PRO A 72 -3.49 -6.61 21.13
CA PRO A 72 -3.52 -7.51 19.97
C PRO A 72 -4.77 -7.37 19.08
N HIS A 73 -5.82 -6.69 19.55
CA HIS A 73 -7.12 -6.63 18.86
C HIS A 73 -7.46 -5.27 18.23
N ILE A 74 -6.59 -4.27 18.36
CA ILE A 74 -6.82 -2.97 17.70
C ILE A 74 -6.85 -3.17 16.18
N ARG A 75 -7.93 -2.76 15.53
CA ARG A 75 -8.11 -2.86 14.07
C ARG A 75 -7.23 -1.84 13.36
N LEU A 76 -6.78 -2.18 12.15
CA LEU A 76 -5.92 -1.33 11.34
C LEU A 76 -6.72 -0.76 10.17
N ALA A 77 -6.49 0.51 9.84
CA ALA A 77 -6.94 1.14 8.61
C ALA A 77 -5.75 1.86 7.96
N ILE A 78 -5.67 1.81 6.63
CA ILE A 78 -4.66 2.53 5.87
C ILE A 78 -5.25 3.88 5.49
N SER A 79 -4.76 4.97 6.09
CA SER A 79 -5.19 6.34 5.77
C SER A 79 -4.57 6.84 4.47
N GLU A 80 -3.37 6.38 4.11
CA GLU A 80 -2.72 6.74 2.85
C GLU A 80 -1.83 5.60 2.38
N THR A 81 -1.96 5.23 1.11
CA THR A 81 -1.01 4.38 0.40
C THR A 81 -1.14 4.59 -1.10
N GLY A 82 -0.06 4.39 -1.85
CA GLY A 82 -0.06 4.62 -3.29
C GLY A 82 1.33 4.47 -3.87
N TRP A 83 1.49 4.94 -5.10
CA TRP A 83 2.78 4.94 -5.79
C TRP A 83 2.84 6.12 -6.78
N PRO A 84 3.95 6.86 -6.84
CA PRO A 84 4.03 8.05 -7.66
C PRO A 84 4.13 7.73 -9.15
N ASN A 85 3.40 8.48 -9.97
CA ASN A 85 3.36 8.35 -11.43
C ASN A 85 4.47 9.11 -12.17
N SER A 86 5.21 9.97 -11.47
CA SER A 86 6.38 10.70 -11.98
C SER A 86 7.24 11.22 -10.81
N GLY A 87 8.44 11.72 -11.11
CA GLY A 87 9.40 12.20 -10.13
C GLY A 87 10.63 12.85 -10.78
N ASP A 88 11.57 13.27 -9.95
CA ASP A 88 12.89 13.77 -10.36
C ASP A 88 13.76 12.62 -10.91
N ILE A 89 14.88 12.96 -11.56
CA ILE A 89 15.73 11.99 -12.28
C ILE A 89 16.30 10.87 -11.40
N ASP A 90 16.48 11.12 -10.10
CA ASP A 90 16.98 10.18 -9.11
C ASP A 90 15.87 9.41 -8.37
N GLU A 91 14.60 9.75 -8.59
CA GLU A 91 13.43 9.10 -7.98
C GLU A 91 13.00 7.85 -8.77
N THR A 92 13.92 6.89 -8.84
CA THR A 92 13.76 5.64 -9.60
C THR A 92 12.44 4.94 -9.29
N GLY A 93 11.80 4.41 -10.33
CA GLY A 93 10.54 3.65 -10.23
C GLY A 93 9.28 4.51 -10.04
N ALA A 94 9.39 5.83 -9.93
CA ALA A 94 8.26 6.74 -10.03
C ALA A 94 7.86 6.92 -11.51
N ASN A 95 6.88 6.14 -11.96
CA ASN A 95 6.38 6.18 -13.34
C ASN A 95 4.95 5.66 -13.40
N ILE A 96 4.25 6.00 -14.48
CA ILE A 96 2.84 5.64 -14.72
C ILE A 96 2.62 4.12 -14.64
N LEU A 97 3.53 3.31 -15.21
CA LEU A 97 3.39 1.85 -15.24
C LEU A 97 3.38 1.25 -13.82
N ASN A 98 4.35 1.64 -13.00
CA ASN A 98 4.45 1.16 -11.61
C ASN A 98 3.30 1.69 -10.75
N ALA A 99 2.90 2.95 -10.97
CA ALA A 99 1.78 3.56 -10.26
C ALA A 99 0.46 2.83 -10.53
N ALA A 100 0.17 2.58 -11.81
CA ALA A 100 -0.98 1.81 -12.23
C ALA A 100 -0.93 0.38 -11.67
N THR A 101 0.23 -0.27 -11.75
CA THR A 101 0.42 -1.64 -11.25
C THR A 101 0.15 -1.74 -9.76
N TYR A 102 0.77 -0.86 -8.96
CA TYR A 102 0.59 -0.85 -7.51
C TYR A 102 -0.88 -0.64 -7.13
N ASN A 103 -1.52 0.40 -7.66
CA ASN A 103 -2.88 0.77 -7.27
C ASN A 103 -3.92 -0.26 -7.74
N ARG A 104 -3.76 -0.84 -8.93
CA ARG A 104 -4.65 -1.93 -9.42
C ARG A 104 -4.53 -3.18 -8.54
N ASN A 105 -3.31 -3.58 -8.18
CA ASN A 105 -3.08 -4.74 -7.32
C ASN A 105 -3.55 -4.52 -5.89
N LEU A 106 -3.33 -3.32 -5.36
CA LEU A 106 -3.85 -2.89 -4.06
C LEU A 106 -5.37 -3.02 -4.02
N ILE A 107 -6.08 -2.44 -5.00
CA ILE A 107 -7.54 -2.51 -5.05
C ILE A 107 -7.99 -3.97 -5.11
N LYS A 108 -7.43 -4.77 -6.02
CA LYS A 108 -7.75 -6.20 -6.15
C LYS A 108 -7.59 -6.96 -4.83
N LYS A 109 -6.53 -6.66 -4.06
CA LYS A 109 -6.32 -7.26 -2.74
C LYS A 109 -7.35 -6.79 -1.72
N MET A 110 -7.59 -5.49 -1.65
CA MET A 110 -8.42 -4.88 -0.59
C MET A 110 -9.92 -5.07 -0.81
N THR A 111 -10.36 -5.30 -2.06
CA THR A 111 -11.77 -5.56 -2.40
C THR A 111 -12.08 -7.05 -2.59
N ALA A 112 -11.11 -7.94 -2.35
CA ALA A 112 -11.32 -9.38 -2.42
C ALA A 112 -12.48 -9.82 -1.50
N SER A 113 -13.31 -10.72 -2.02
CA SER A 113 -14.42 -11.33 -1.28
C SER A 113 -14.30 -12.86 -1.36
N PRO A 114 -14.03 -13.56 -0.25
CA PRO A 114 -13.85 -13.03 1.10
C PRO A 114 -12.56 -12.18 1.27
N PRO A 115 -12.48 -11.30 2.29
CA PRO A 115 -11.28 -10.51 2.53
C PRO A 115 -10.04 -11.38 2.75
N ILE A 116 -8.90 -10.97 2.20
CA ILE A 116 -7.63 -11.70 2.35
C ILE A 116 -6.98 -11.39 3.71
N GLY A 117 -6.98 -10.12 4.13
CA GLY A 117 -6.25 -9.65 5.32
C GLY A 117 -4.74 -9.60 5.10
N THR A 118 -3.98 -9.79 6.18
CA THR A 118 -2.52 -9.96 6.18
C THR A 118 -2.15 -11.34 6.72
N PRO A 119 -0.91 -11.83 6.55
CA PRO A 119 -0.47 -13.10 7.13
C PRO A 119 -0.71 -13.24 8.64
N SER A 120 -0.49 -12.17 9.43
CA SER A 120 -0.75 -12.20 10.88
C SER A 120 -2.23 -12.09 11.26
N ARG A 121 -3.08 -11.56 10.36
CA ARG A 121 -4.52 -11.38 10.56
C ARG A 121 -5.30 -11.75 9.29
N PRO A 122 -5.34 -13.05 8.93
CA PRO A 122 -6.02 -13.49 7.71
C PRO A 122 -7.52 -13.28 7.84
N GLY A 123 -8.19 -12.98 6.73
CA GLY A 123 -9.66 -12.84 6.69
C GLY A 123 -10.21 -11.50 7.18
N LEU A 124 -9.37 -10.61 7.73
CA LEU A 124 -9.83 -9.32 8.24
C LEU A 124 -9.80 -8.23 7.16
N PRO A 125 -10.90 -7.50 6.94
CA PRO A 125 -10.89 -6.37 6.03
C PRO A 125 -10.07 -5.21 6.59
N ILE A 126 -9.37 -4.51 5.71
CA ILE A 126 -8.53 -3.36 6.05
C ILE A 126 -9.05 -2.16 5.23
N PRO A 127 -9.85 -1.26 5.83
CA PRO A 127 -10.24 -0.03 5.16
C PRO A 127 -8.98 0.70 4.65
N THR A 128 -8.98 1.04 3.37
CA THR A 128 -7.79 1.55 2.68
C THR A 128 -8.15 2.74 1.82
N PHE A 129 -7.42 3.82 2.01
CA PHE A 129 -7.56 5.05 1.22
C PHE A 129 -6.34 5.21 0.31
N VAL A 130 -6.60 5.26 -1.00
CA VAL A 130 -5.56 5.47 -2.01
C VAL A 130 -5.13 6.93 -1.96
N PHE A 131 -3.82 7.15 -1.81
CA PHE A 131 -3.18 8.44 -1.92
C PHE A 131 -2.61 8.59 -3.33
N SER A 132 -3.13 9.48 -4.17
CA SER A 132 -4.26 10.42 -3.91
C SER A 132 -5.16 10.58 -5.13
N LEU A 133 -6.23 11.36 -5.00
CA LEU A 133 -7.16 11.58 -6.11
C LEU A 133 -6.51 12.35 -7.26
N PHE A 134 -5.76 13.41 -6.96
CA PHE A 134 -5.17 14.31 -7.97
C PHE A 134 -3.66 14.44 -7.81
N ASN A 135 -2.95 14.73 -8.91
CA ASN A 135 -1.62 15.31 -8.82
C ASN A 135 -1.69 16.71 -8.19
N GLU A 136 -0.94 16.92 -7.11
CA GLU A 136 -1.00 18.14 -6.29
C GLU A 136 0.23 19.02 -6.56
N ASN A 137 0.14 19.91 -7.56
CA ASN A 137 1.27 20.67 -8.10
C ASN A 137 1.92 21.68 -7.12
N GLN A 138 1.23 22.05 -6.04
CA GLN A 138 1.75 22.98 -5.01
C GLN A 138 2.49 22.27 -3.87
N LYS A 139 2.64 20.95 -3.91
CA LYS A 139 3.41 20.24 -2.87
C LYS A 139 4.89 20.54 -2.97
N SER A 140 5.45 20.96 -1.83
CA SER A 140 6.88 21.18 -1.64
C SER A 140 7.63 19.85 -1.52
N GLY A 141 8.95 19.91 -1.72
CA GLY A 141 9.82 18.74 -1.60
C GLY A 141 10.10 18.09 -2.95
N SER A 142 10.43 16.81 -2.92
CA SER A 142 10.90 16.06 -4.09
C SER A 142 9.86 15.98 -5.20
N GLY A 143 10.32 15.71 -6.43
CA GLY A 143 9.53 15.46 -7.63
C GLY A 143 8.26 14.68 -7.37
N THR A 144 8.41 13.50 -6.77
CA THR A 144 7.32 12.55 -6.52
C THR A 144 6.19 13.16 -5.73
N GLN A 145 6.43 14.13 -4.83
CA GLN A 145 5.37 14.73 -4.02
C GLN A 145 4.22 15.28 -4.87
N ARG A 146 4.50 15.79 -6.07
CA ARG A 146 3.49 16.38 -6.97
C ARG A 146 2.75 15.35 -7.83
N HIS A 147 3.11 14.07 -7.74
CA HIS A 147 2.74 13.05 -8.72
C HIS A 147 2.20 11.75 -8.11
N TRP A 148 1.31 11.83 -7.09
CA TRP A 148 0.66 10.65 -6.49
C TRP A 148 -0.78 10.40 -6.97
N GLY A 149 -1.31 11.30 -7.80
CA GLY A 149 -2.67 11.24 -8.28
C GLY A 149 -2.96 9.98 -9.08
N ILE A 150 -4.23 9.57 -9.05
CA ILE A 150 -4.84 8.71 -10.07
C ILE A 150 -5.43 9.55 -11.22
N LEU A 151 -5.74 10.83 -10.98
CA LEU A 151 -6.21 11.81 -11.96
C LEU A 151 -5.23 12.98 -12.10
N HIS A 152 -5.20 13.55 -13.29
CA HIS A 152 -4.70 14.91 -13.53
C HIS A 152 -5.63 15.95 -12.87
N PRO A 153 -5.17 17.20 -12.63
CA PRO A 153 -6.01 18.25 -12.04
C PRO A 153 -7.28 18.59 -12.83
N ASP A 154 -7.30 18.29 -14.14
CA ASP A 154 -8.46 18.45 -15.03
C ASP A 154 -9.45 17.28 -14.96
N GLY A 155 -9.19 16.27 -14.13
CA GLY A 155 -10.02 15.08 -13.95
C GLY A 155 -9.75 13.96 -14.95
N ILE A 156 -8.83 14.14 -15.90
CA ILE A 156 -8.44 13.08 -16.84
C ILE A 156 -7.66 12.00 -16.07
N PRO A 157 -8.00 10.70 -16.22
CA PRO A 157 -7.24 9.63 -15.61
C PRO A 157 -5.78 9.61 -16.08
N ILE A 158 -4.84 9.44 -15.15
CA ILE A 158 -3.42 9.22 -15.47
C ILE A 158 -3.22 7.80 -16.00
N TYR A 159 -4.01 6.85 -15.47
CA TYR A 159 -4.09 5.47 -15.91
C TYR A 159 -5.48 4.91 -15.60
N ASP A 160 -5.93 3.93 -16.38
CA ASP A 160 -7.21 3.25 -16.12
C ASP A 160 -7.19 2.54 -14.77
N ILE A 161 -8.27 2.66 -14.00
CA ILE A 161 -8.42 2.04 -12.68
C ILE A 161 -9.88 1.60 -12.46
N ASP A 162 -10.07 0.43 -11.84
CA ASP A 162 -11.38 -0.09 -11.46
C ASP A 162 -11.42 -0.27 -9.93
N PHE A 163 -12.19 0.59 -9.25
CA PHE A 163 -12.33 0.56 -7.80
C PHE A 163 -13.17 -0.60 -7.26
N THR A 164 -13.90 -1.32 -8.14
CA THR A 164 -14.67 -2.50 -7.73
C THR A 164 -13.77 -3.74 -7.56
N GLY A 165 -12.58 -3.73 -8.18
CA GLY A 165 -11.65 -4.86 -8.24
C GLY A 165 -12.17 -6.06 -9.03
N GLN A 166 -13.20 -5.88 -9.85
CA GLN A 166 -13.78 -6.94 -10.68
C GLN A 166 -13.05 -7.08 -12.02
N LYS A 167 -12.45 -6.01 -12.52
CA LYS A 167 -11.69 -6.02 -13.77
C LYS A 167 -10.39 -6.82 -13.60
N PRO A 168 -10.14 -7.86 -14.43
CA PRO A 168 -8.87 -8.57 -14.43
C PRO A 168 -7.70 -7.62 -14.76
N LEU A 169 -6.53 -7.86 -14.17
CA LEU A 169 -5.33 -7.04 -14.40
C LEU A 169 -4.91 -7.01 -15.88
N THR A 170 -5.21 -8.07 -16.63
CA THR A 170 -4.95 -8.18 -18.08
C THR A 170 -5.93 -7.39 -18.94
N GLY A 171 -7.02 -6.88 -18.37
CA GLY A 171 -8.04 -6.12 -19.10
C GLY A 171 -7.79 -4.61 -19.12
N PHE A 172 -6.74 -4.13 -18.45
CA PHE A 172 -6.35 -2.73 -18.51
C PHE A 172 -5.44 -2.49 -19.72
N ASN A 173 -5.70 -1.40 -20.43
CA ASN A 173 -4.84 -0.91 -21.50
C ASN A 173 -3.61 -0.20 -20.93
#